data_AF-A0A5C6BMJ8-F1
#
_entry.id   AF-A0A5C6BMJ8-F1
#
_cell.length_a   1.000
_cell.length_b   1.000
_cell.length_c   1.000
_cell.angle_alpha   90.00
_cell.angle_beta   90.00
_cell.angle_gamma   90.00
#
_symmetry.space_group_name_H-M   'P 1'
#
loop_
_entity.id
_entity.type
_entity.pdbx_description
1 polymer ?
#
loop_
_entity_poly.entity_id
_entity_poly.type
_entity_poly.pdbx_seq_one_letter_code
_entity_poly.pdbx_strand_id
1 'polypeptide(L)'
;MLIESIRRCSHGAMICLLAVAVEAVLIESTAVAERPDQAERRRQVQLKKYEALQEKFAKSLSDVAAQCDQNGFPKQAAAIRELGVPLPVDDLRTLELPDKIQPDIANNLSPAERRWRVELRHLQQEQAIQLYLLAQRVLEIGEVRLAYQLIQEAVRQDPDNKSVRSFLGYERSGDEWTTPFLARMRQKHYVDTEKFGWLPRDHVKRYENGERYFRSGRGSVGRWVSAAQEAELRRSFKNAWEVESEHYLVKTNHSLERGVELSRQLEQFYRVFFQTFSGFLTTQDQRSSLAKGRRRSTRNQFEIHYFSNKEDYVEALRPQVPEISITTGLYLSGTGIAYFYHQPEMDDDPEGPATRTIFHEATHQLFAETRKTRRKSLMVGEHAHFWIIEGIACYMESFAKKGDRYELGDPMYQRFRAARYRYLEDDYYIPLGRFASQGANEIQHSIEIRKLYSQASGLTHFFMHYKDGKYRDALIEHLSQLYSTNLRVRERPATLPQLIGTDYKTLDEQYGEYMRAEQEKLTARAEK
;
A
#
# COMPACT_ATOMS: atom_id res chain seq x y z
N MET A 1 -79.03 21.66 20.87
CA MET A 1 -78.01 22.14 21.84
C MET A 1 -76.77 22.48 21.04
N LEU A 2 -76.78 23.67 20.44
CA LEU A 2 -75.94 24.85 20.74
C LEU A 2 -74.57 24.76 20.02
N ILE A 3 -74.36 25.35 18.82
CA ILE A 3 -74.10 26.79 18.48
C ILE A 3 -72.64 27.15 18.87
N GLU A 4 -71.72 27.68 18.04
CA GLU A 4 -71.65 28.39 16.74
C GLU A 4 -70.16 28.39 16.27
N SER A 5 -69.78 28.22 14.99
CA SER A 5 -69.75 29.17 13.84
C SER A 5 -68.55 30.15 13.80
N ILE A 6 -67.84 30.19 12.65
CA ILE A 6 -67.51 31.37 11.79
C ILE A 6 -66.43 30.98 10.73
N ARG A 7 -66.84 30.75 9.47
CA ARG A 7 -66.68 31.56 8.22
C ARG A 7 -65.39 31.28 7.40
N ARG A 8 -65.47 30.64 6.21
CA ARG A 8 -65.86 31.13 4.85
C ARG A 8 -64.77 31.93 4.12
N CYS A 9 -64.29 31.39 2.99
CA CYS A 9 -64.41 32.03 1.67
C CYS A 9 -64.15 31.01 0.54
N SER A 10 -64.61 31.35 -0.66
CA SER A 10 -65.13 30.43 -1.67
C SER A 10 -64.64 30.79 -3.09
N HIS A 11 -64.80 29.82 -4.01
CA HIS A 11 -64.84 29.92 -5.48
C HIS A 11 -63.52 29.94 -6.27
N GLY A 12 -63.39 29.01 -7.24
CA GLY A 12 -62.54 29.23 -8.42
C GLY A 12 -62.10 27.97 -9.18
N ALA A 13 -62.91 27.57 -10.17
CA ALA A 13 -62.50 27.02 -11.47
C ALA A 13 -61.66 25.73 -11.58
N MET A 14 -62.38 24.68 -11.95
CA MET A 14 -62.06 23.61 -12.91
C MET A 14 -60.97 23.98 -13.96
N ILE A 15 -59.80 23.34 -13.89
CA ILE A 15 -58.90 23.12 -15.05
C ILE A 15 -58.39 21.68 -14.97
N CYS A 16 -58.80 20.88 -15.95
CA CYS A 16 -58.26 19.55 -16.24
C CYS A 16 -56.77 19.65 -16.58
N LEU A 17 -55.92 18.97 -15.82
CA LEU A 17 -54.57 18.62 -16.25
C LEU A 17 -54.25 17.20 -15.77
N LEU A 18 -54.14 16.31 -16.77
CA LEU A 18 -53.59 14.98 -16.69
C LEU A 18 -52.25 15.00 -15.93
N ALA A 19 -52.22 14.41 -14.73
CA ALA A 19 -50.98 14.03 -14.07
C ALA A 19 -50.96 12.50 -13.97
N VAL A 20 -50.23 11.90 -14.90
CA VAL A 20 -49.82 10.50 -14.90
C VAL A 20 -49.10 10.22 -13.57
N ALA A 21 -49.69 9.36 -12.76
CA ALA A 21 -49.01 8.74 -11.63
C ALA A 21 -47.89 7.85 -12.17
N VAL A 22 -46.66 8.37 -12.22
CA VAL A 22 -45.47 7.55 -12.41
C VAL A 22 -45.17 6.94 -11.05
N GLU A 23 -45.50 5.66 -10.90
CA GLU A 23 -44.91 4.81 -9.88
C GLU A 23 -43.39 4.89 -10.01
N ALA A 24 -42.75 5.60 -9.09
CA ALA A 24 -41.32 5.53 -8.89
C ALA A 24 -41.01 4.16 -8.27
N VAL A 25 -40.87 3.14 -9.12
CA VAL A 25 -40.16 1.91 -8.77
C VAL A 25 -38.72 2.32 -8.49
N LEU A 26 -38.41 2.51 -7.21
CA LEU A 26 -37.04 2.53 -6.71
C LEU A 26 -36.46 1.14 -6.95
N ILE A 27 -35.88 0.93 -8.13
CA ILE A 27 -34.95 -0.15 -8.36
C ILE A 27 -33.70 0.21 -7.56
N GLU A 28 -33.68 -0.17 -6.29
CA GLU A 28 -32.43 -0.39 -5.59
C GLU A 28 -31.66 -1.43 -6.42
N SER A 29 -30.61 -0.95 -7.09
CA SER A 29 -29.60 -1.78 -7.75
C SER A 29 -28.96 -2.69 -6.70
N THR A 30 -29.63 -3.80 -6.40
CA THR A 30 -29.00 -4.97 -5.81
C THR A 30 -28.00 -5.44 -6.87
N ALA A 31 -26.72 -5.13 -6.65
CA ALA A 31 -25.64 -5.77 -7.38
C ALA A 31 -25.78 -7.27 -7.10
N VAL A 32 -26.43 -8.00 -8.00
CA VAL A 32 -26.45 -9.46 -8.00
C VAL A 32 -24.99 -9.88 -8.03
N ALA A 33 -24.52 -10.52 -6.96
CA ALA A 33 -23.17 -11.04 -6.87
C ALA A 33 -22.90 -11.89 -8.12
N GLU A 34 -21.94 -11.44 -8.93
CA GLU A 34 -21.66 -12.06 -10.21
C GLU A 34 -21.12 -13.47 -10.01
N ARG A 35 -21.54 -14.42 -10.86
CA ARG A 35 -21.10 -15.81 -10.71
C ARG A 35 -19.59 -15.91 -10.95
N PRO A 36 -18.82 -16.63 -10.12
CA PRO A 36 -17.36 -16.75 -10.25
C PRO A 36 -16.87 -17.12 -11.67
N ASP A 37 -17.61 -17.99 -12.38
CA ASP A 37 -17.30 -18.40 -13.76
C ASP A 37 -17.40 -17.23 -14.77
N GLN A 38 -18.31 -16.27 -14.57
CA GLN A 38 -18.42 -15.10 -15.45
C GLN A 38 -17.31 -14.07 -15.20
N ALA A 39 -16.90 -13.88 -13.94
CA ALA A 39 -15.77 -13.04 -13.59
C ALA A 39 -14.46 -13.59 -14.18
N GLU A 40 -14.20 -14.89 -13.99
CA GLU A 40 -13.00 -15.55 -14.53
C GLU A 40 -12.95 -15.47 -16.06
N ARG A 41 -14.06 -15.70 -16.76
CA ARG A 41 -14.10 -15.57 -18.22
C ARG A 41 -13.75 -14.16 -18.68
N ARG A 42 -14.26 -13.12 -18.03
CA ARG A 42 -13.93 -11.72 -18.39
C ARG A 42 -12.47 -11.40 -18.09
N ARG A 43 -11.92 -11.89 -16.98
CA ARG A 43 -10.50 -11.79 -16.65
C ARG A 43 -9.64 -12.42 -17.74
N GLN A 44 -9.96 -13.65 -18.15
CA GLN A 44 -9.25 -14.36 -19.22
C GLN A 44 -9.28 -13.60 -20.55
N VAL A 45 -10.40 -12.94 -20.89
CA VAL A 45 -10.47 -12.09 -22.09
C VAL A 45 -9.49 -10.91 -22.01
N GLN A 46 -9.32 -10.29 -20.83
CA GLN A 46 -8.36 -9.18 -20.69
C GLN A 46 -6.91 -9.67 -20.69
N LEU A 47 -6.63 -10.84 -20.11
CA LEU A 47 -5.30 -11.45 -20.15
C LEU A 47 -4.87 -11.77 -21.59
N LYS A 48 -5.75 -12.34 -22.41
CA LYS A 48 -5.46 -12.56 -23.84
C LYS A 48 -5.17 -11.27 -24.60
N LYS A 49 -5.86 -10.17 -24.26
CA LYS A 49 -5.57 -8.86 -24.85
C LYS A 49 -4.21 -8.34 -24.41
N TYR A 50 -3.85 -8.54 -23.14
CA TYR A 50 -2.52 -8.21 -22.63
C TYR A 50 -1.43 -8.99 -23.35
N GLU A 51 -1.57 -10.32 -23.46
CA GLU A 51 -0.64 -11.19 -24.18
C GLU A 51 -0.45 -10.73 -25.63
N ALA A 52 -1.53 -10.44 -26.35
CA ALA A 52 -1.46 -9.94 -27.72
C ALA A 52 -0.75 -8.58 -27.84
N LEU A 53 -0.93 -7.67 -26.86
CA LEU A 53 -0.20 -6.41 -26.81
C LEU A 53 1.30 -6.64 -26.59
N GLN A 54 1.67 -7.57 -25.70
CA GLN A 54 3.06 -7.92 -25.44
C GLN A 54 3.73 -8.55 -26.65
N GLU A 55 3.08 -9.51 -27.30
CA GLU A 55 3.61 -10.16 -28.51
C GLU A 55 3.84 -9.15 -29.64
N LYS A 56 2.87 -8.25 -29.88
CA LYS A 56 3.01 -7.18 -30.89
C LYS A 56 4.21 -6.29 -30.56
N PHE A 57 4.32 -5.85 -29.31
CA PHE A 57 5.39 -4.96 -28.86
C PHE A 57 6.76 -5.61 -28.94
N ALA A 58 6.91 -6.84 -28.44
CA ALA A 58 8.15 -7.61 -28.49
C ALA A 58 8.62 -7.83 -29.94
N LYS A 59 7.70 -8.09 -30.86
CA LYS A 59 8.02 -8.19 -32.30
C LYS A 59 8.56 -6.87 -32.85
N SER A 60 7.86 -5.75 -32.60
CA SER A 60 8.33 -4.43 -33.04
C SER A 60 9.69 -4.04 -32.44
N LEU A 61 9.94 -4.37 -31.17
CA LEU A 61 11.25 -4.15 -30.56
C LEU A 61 12.35 -5.01 -31.19
N SER A 62 12.04 -6.26 -31.57
CA SER A 62 12.98 -7.12 -32.28
C SER A 62 13.41 -6.53 -33.62
N ASP A 63 12.48 -5.90 -34.35
CA ASP A 63 12.78 -5.24 -35.62
C ASP A 63 13.73 -4.04 -35.41
N VAL A 64 13.48 -3.20 -34.41
CA VAL A 64 14.37 -2.09 -34.05
C VAL A 64 15.74 -2.59 -33.57
N ALA A 65 15.78 -3.64 -32.75
CA ALA A 65 17.02 -4.24 -32.28
C ALA A 65 17.86 -4.79 -33.45
N ALA A 66 17.22 -5.42 -34.44
CA ALA A 66 17.91 -5.89 -35.65
C ALA A 66 18.50 -4.73 -36.47
N GLN A 67 17.77 -3.60 -36.58
CA GLN A 67 18.32 -2.39 -37.19
C GLN A 67 19.53 -1.86 -36.41
N CYS A 68 19.47 -1.85 -35.07
CA CYS A 68 20.60 -1.45 -34.23
C CYS A 68 21.83 -2.32 -34.48
N ASP A 69 21.67 -3.65 -34.52
CA ASP A 69 22.78 -4.57 -34.82
C ASP A 69 23.41 -4.30 -36.19
N GLN A 70 22.59 -4.14 -37.23
CA GLN A 70 23.07 -3.85 -38.59
C GLN A 70 23.80 -2.51 -38.72
N ASN A 71 23.48 -1.54 -37.86
CA ASN A 71 24.09 -0.20 -37.86
C ASN A 71 25.20 -0.05 -36.80
N GLY A 72 25.68 -1.13 -36.20
CA GLY A 72 26.83 -1.11 -35.28
C GLY A 72 26.51 -0.71 -33.83
N PHE A 73 25.26 -0.91 -33.37
CA PHE A 73 24.79 -0.61 -32.02
C PHE A 73 24.36 -1.87 -31.22
N PRO A 74 25.23 -2.88 -31.03
CA PRO A 74 24.83 -4.17 -30.45
C PRO A 74 24.44 -4.09 -28.97
N LYS A 75 25.04 -3.15 -28.20
CA LYS A 75 24.67 -2.94 -26.79
C LYS A 75 23.25 -2.41 -26.67
N GLN A 76 22.87 -1.49 -27.55
CA GLN A 76 21.52 -0.91 -27.60
C GLN A 76 20.51 -1.96 -28.08
N ALA A 77 20.88 -2.78 -29.08
CA ALA A 77 20.05 -3.90 -29.52
C ALA A 77 19.75 -4.88 -28.38
N ALA A 78 20.73 -5.23 -27.56
CA ALA A 78 20.54 -6.06 -26.37
C ALA A 78 19.57 -5.42 -25.36
N ALA A 79 19.78 -4.14 -25.02
CA ALA A 79 18.90 -3.41 -24.11
C ALA A 79 17.45 -3.30 -24.65
N ILE A 80 17.27 -3.10 -25.96
CA ILE A 80 15.96 -3.05 -26.60
C ILE A 80 15.25 -4.40 -26.50
N ARG A 81 15.97 -5.53 -26.66
CA ARG A 81 15.39 -6.87 -26.49
C ARG A 81 14.92 -7.11 -25.06
N GLU A 82 15.68 -6.64 -24.07
CA GLU A 82 15.30 -6.73 -22.65
C GLU A 82 14.02 -5.94 -22.31
N LEU A 83 13.73 -4.85 -23.04
CA LEU A 83 12.47 -4.09 -22.88
C LEU A 83 11.24 -4.90 -23.30
N GLY A 84 11.41 -5.85 -24.22
CA GLY A 84 10.34 -6.73 -24.71
C GLY A 84 10.05 -7.93 -23.82
N VAL A 85 10.84 -8.15 -22.76
CA VAL A 85 10.60 -9.22 -21.78
C VAL A 85 9.57 -8.72 -20.74
N PRO A 86 8.40 -9.37 -20.61
CA PRO A 86 7.43 -9.05 -19.58
C PRO A 86 8.06 -9.18 -18.19
N LEU A 87 7.78 -8.23 -17.30
CA LEU A 87 8.24 -8.38 -15.92
C LEU A 87 7.46 -9.50 -15.22
N PRO A 88 8.12 -10.32 -14.39
CA PRO A 88 7.43 -11.17 -13.43
C PRO A 88 6.43 -10.35 -12.61
N VAL A 89 5.26 -10.93 -12.30
CA VAL A 89 4.18 -10.23 -11.59
C VAL A 89 4.63 -9.72 -10.22
N ASP A 90 5.59 -10.39 -9.58
CA ASP A 90 6.14 -9.99 -8.29
C ASP A 90 7.26 -8.92 -8.40
N ASP A 91 7.90 -8.78 -9.56
CA ASP A 91 8.97 -7.81 -9.84
C ASP A 91 8.47 -6.38 -10.02
N LEU A 92 7.17 -6.18 -10.26
CA LEU A 92 6.59 -4.86 -10.50
C LEU A 92 6.48 -3.99 -9.23
N ARG A 93 6.73 -4.56 -8.04
CA ARG A 93 6.62 -3.88 -6.73
C ARG A 93 7.73 -2.85 -6.43
N THR A 94 8.63 -2.59 -7.38
CA THR A 94 9.96 -2.04 -7.07
C THR A 94 10.42 -0.90 -7.98
N LEU A 95 9.59 -0.45 -8.91
CA LEU A 95 10.00 0.57 -9.88
C LEU A 95 10.07 1.95 -9.21
N GLU A 96 11.28 2.41 -8.90
CA GLU A 96 11.54 3.82 -8.62
C GLU A 96 11.40 4.63 -9.92
N LEU A 97 10.52 5.62 -9.92
CA LEU A 97 10.24 6.42 -11.11
C LEU A 97 11.20 7.61 -11.19
N PRO A 98 11.71 7.94 -12.39
CA PRO A 98 12.57 9.10 -12.54
C PRO A 98 11.80 10.39 -12.24
N ASP A 99 12.41 11.30 -11.48
CA ASP A 99 11.82 12.61 -11.19
C ASP A 99 11.95 13.56 -12.38
N LYS A 100 13.00 13.42 -13.20
CA LYS A 100 13.22 14.27 -14.37
C LYS A 100 12.51 13.72 -15.59
N ILE A 101 11.97 14.64 -16.38
CA ILE A 101 11.40 14.31 -17.70
C ILE A 101 12.52 13.85 -18.62
N GLN A 102 12.24 12.83 -19.43
CA GLN A 102 13.20 12.36 -20.41
C GLN A 102 13.63 13.50 -21.34
N PRO A 103 14.94 13.64 -21.59
CA PRO A 103 15.41 14.64 -22.53
C PRO A 103 14.93 14.33 -23.96
N ASP A 104 14.82 15.38 -24.76
CA ASP A 104 14.60 15.26 -26.19
C ASP A 104 15.73 14.50 -26.87
N ILE A 105 15.41 13.80 -27.95
CA ILE A 105 16.42 13.10 -28.76
C ILE A 105 17.30 14.16 -29.43
N ALA A 106 18.60 14.13 -29.11
CA ALA A 106 19.54 15.15 -29.53
C ALA A 106 19.61 15.28 -31.06
N ASN A 107 19.69 16.52 -31.54
CA ASN A 107 19.66 16.80 -32.98
C ASN A 107 20.96 16.48 -33.72
N ASN A 108 22.07 16.35 -32.99
CA ASN A 108 23.42 16.12 -33.51
C ASN A 108 23.80 14.63 -33.63
N LEU A 109 22.87 13.70 -33.37
CA LEU A 109 23.11 12.27 -33.54
C LEU A 109 23.23 11.88 -35.01
N SER A 110 23.90 10.76 -35.28
CA SER A 110 23.95 10.22 -36.64
C SER A 110 22.53 9.91 -37.16
N PRO A 111 22.27 9.98 -38.48
CA PRO A 111 20.95 9.68 -39.02
C PRO A 111 20.45 8.26 -38.67
N ALA A 112 21.35 7.27 -38.65
CA ALA A 112 21.00 5.91 -38.23
C ALA A 112 20.60 5.85 -36.76
N GLU A 113 21.35 6.52 -35.88
CA GLU A 113 21.08 6.53 -34.45
C GLU A 113 19.79 7.28 -34.11
N ARG A 114 19.58 8.44 -34.73
CA ARG A 114 18.38 9.23 -34.53
C ARG A 114 17.12 8.45 -34.93
N ARG A 115 17.17 7.73 -36.06
CA ARG A 115 16.02 6.95 -36.57
C ARG A 115 15.56 5.90 -35.56
N TRP A 116 16.46 5.01 -35.12
CA TRP A 116 16.04 3.94 -34.20
C TRP A 116 15.60 4.49 -32.83
N ARG A 117 16.20 5.59 -32.34
CA ARG A 117 15.77 6.22 -31.08
C ARG A 117 14.37 6.82 -31.16
N VAL A 118 14.04 7.47 -32.29
CA VAL A 118 12.70 8.03 -32.52
C VAL A 118 11.67 6.91 -32.63
N GLU A 119 11.99 5.85 -33.39
CA GLU A 119 11.13 4.69 -33.55
C GLU A 119 10.89 3.98 -32.21
N LEU A 120 11.95 3.71 -31.43
CA LEU A 120 11.84 3.12 -30.10
C LEU A 120 10.97 3.96 -29.16
N ARG A 121 11.20 5.29 -29.10
CA ARG A 121 10.41 6.19 -28.25
C ARG A 121 8.93 6.17 -28.64
N HIS A 122 8.62 6.16 -29.94
CA HIS A 122 7.26 6.05 -30.42
C HIS A 122 6.60 4.73 -29.99
N LEU A 123 7.30 3.60 -30.17
CA LEU A 123 6.79 2.27 -29.77
C LEU A 123 6.52 2.20 -28.26
N GLN A 124 7.43 2.72 -27.44
CA GLN A 124 7.27 2.76 -25.98
C GLN A 124 6.06 3.61 -25.56
N GLN A 125 5.88 4.79 -26.17
CA GLN A 125 4.73 5.66 -25.91
C GLN A 125 3.41 5.00 -26.33
N GLU A 126 3.36 4.37 -27.51
CA GLU A 126 2.18 3.64 -27.97
C GLU A 126 1.83 2.50 -27.01
N GLN A 127 2.82 1.69 -26.61
CA GLN A 127 2.62 0.59 -25.68
C GLN A 127 2.09 1.07 -24.33
N ALA A 128 2.68 2.12 -23.75
CA ALA A 128 2.23 2.68 -22.49
C ALA A 128 0.77 3.17 -22.55
N ILE A 129 0.37 3.80 -23.66
CA ILE A 129 -1.01 4.23 -23.89
C ILE A 129 -1.95 3.02 -23.95
N GLN A 130 -1.60 1.97 -24.70
CA GLN A 130 -2.44 0.78 -24.84
C GLN A 130 -2.60 0.03 -23.51
N LEU A 131 -1.51 -0.10 -22.74
CA LEU A 131 -1.52 -0.70 -21.41
C LEU A 131 -2.39 0.11 -20.44
N TYR A 132 -2.28 1.44 -20.45
CA TYR A 132 -3.11 2.32 -19.63
C TYR A 132 -4.61 2.18 -19.97
N LEU A 133 -4.96 2.16 -21.26
CA LEU A 133 -6.34 1.95 -21.70
C LEU A 133 -6.88 0.57 -21.30
N LEU A 134 -6.04 -0.47 -21.35
CA LEU A 134 -6.40 -1.79 -20.86
C LEU A 134 -6.60 -1.78 -19.35
N ALA A 135 -5.71 -1.11 -18.59
CA ALA A 135 -5.83 -0.97 -17.14
C ALA A 135 -7.16 -0.33 -16.75
N GLN A 136 -7.61 0.71 -17.45
CA GLN A 136 -8.91 1.33 -17.21
C GLN A 136 -10.07 0.34 -17.41
N ARG A 137 -10.08 -0.44 -18.49
CA ARG A 137 -11.11 -1.48 -18.73
C ARG A 137 -11.08 -2.59 -17.69
N VAL A 138 -9.89 -2.97 -17.25
CA VAL A 138 -9.67 -3.98 -16.22
C VAL A 138 -10.19 -3.49 -14.86
N LEU A 139 -10.01 -2.20 -14.52
CA LEU A 139 -10.62 -1.57 -13.34
C LEU A 139 -12.15 -1.59 -13.38
N GLU A 140 -12.75 -1.34 -14.55
CA GLU A 140 -14.21 -1.34 -14.72
C GLU A 140 -14.85 -2.70 -14.40
N ILE A 141 -14.14 -3.80 -14.68
CA ILE A 141 -14.61 -5.16 -14.34
C ILE A 141 -14.19 -5.63 -12.94
N GLY A 142 -13.53 -4.78 -12.15
CA GLY A 142 -13.17 -5.06 -10.75
C GLY A 142 -11.81 -5.74 -10.54
N GLU A 143 -11.03 -5.97 -11.59
CA GLU A 143 -9.73 -6.65 -11.55
C GLU A 143 -8.59 -5.70 -11.14
N VAL A 144 -8.67 -5.14 -9.93
CA VAL A 144 -7.80 -4.03 -9.50
C VAL A 144 -6.32 -4.36 -9.55
N ARG A 145 -5.92 -5.57 -9.15
CA ARG A 145 -4.51 -6.00 -9.17
C ARG A 145 -3.95 -6.00 -10.59
N LEU A 146 -4.66 -6.62 -11.54
CA LEU A 146 -4.24 -6.67 -12.94
C LEU A 146 -4.13 -5.24 -13.51
N ALA A 147 -5.06 -4.35 -13.15
CA ALA A 147 -4.97 -2.97 -13.58
C ALA A 147 -3.72 -2.26 -13.05
N TYR A 148 -3.40 -2.39 -11.77
CA TYR A 148 -2.19 -1.79 -11.20
C TYR A 148 -0.90 -2.36 -11.83
N GLN A 149 -0.87 -3.67 -12.12
CA GLN A 149 0.21 -4.29 -12.88
C GLN A 149 0.37 -3.63 -14.26
N LEU A 150 -0.72 -3.44 -14.99
CA LEU A 150 -0.70 -2.77 -16.31
C LEU A 150 -0.24 -1.31 -16.22
N ILE A 151 -0.62 -0.59 -15.16
CA ILE A 151 -0.16 0.79 -14.89
C ILE A 151 1.35 0.83 -14.64
N GLN A 152 1.88 -0.10 -13.84
CA GLN A 152 3.31 -0.19 -13.55
C GLN A 152 4.12 -0.53 -14.80
N GLU A 153 3.59 -1.41 -15.65
CA GLU A 153 4.23 -1.69 -16.92
C GLU A 153 4.14 -0.51 -17.89
N ALA A 154 3.01 0.21 -17.92
CA ALA A 154 2.87 1.41 -18.74
C ALA A 154 3.91 2.49 -18.36
N VAL A 155 4.13 2.73 -17.07
CA VAL A 155 5.12 3.73 -16.61
C VAL A 155 6.55 3.28 -16.82
N ARG A 156 6.84 1.97 -16.84
CA ARG A 156 8.15 1.45 -17.24
C ARG A 156 8.46 1.78 -18.69
N GLN A 157 7.48 1.64 -19.58
CA GLN A 157 7.66 1.90 -21.01
C GLN A 157 7.73 3.40 -21.30
N ASP A 158 6.80 4.18 -20.77
CA ASP A 158 6.79 5.64 -20.89
C ASP A 158 6.66 6.30 -19.50
N PRO A 159 7.80 6.60 -18.83
CA PRO A 159 7.80 7.24 -17.53
C PRO A 159 7.30 8.69 -17.58
N ASP A 160 7.12 9.30 -18.76
CA ASP A 160 6.57 10.65 -18.91
C ASP A 160 5.11 10.67 -19.35
N ASN A 161 4.46 9.50 -19.39
CA ASN A 161 3.06 9.42 -19.73
C ASN A 161 2.22 10.17 -18.69
N LYS A 162 1.63 11.30 -19.09
CA LYS A 162 0.90 12.19 -18.18
C LYS A 162 -0.28 11.50 -17.49
N SER A 163 -1.02 10.66 -18.21
CA SER A 163 -2.18 9.95 -17.67
C SER A 163 -1.76 8.92 -16.62
N VAL A 164 -0.70 8.16 -16.90
CA VAL A 164 -0.15 7.16 -15.98
C VAL A 164 0.44 7.84 -14.74
N ARG A 165 1.23 8.91 -14.91
CA ARG A 165 1.78 9.71 -13.80
C ARG A 165 0.69 10.30 -12.92
N SER A 166 -0.34 10.89 -13.52
CA SER A 166 -1.48 11.43 -12.81
C SER A 166 -2.23 10.35 -12.02
N PHE A 167 -2.42 9.16 -12.62
CA PHE A 167 -3.00 8.02 -11.92
C PHE A 167 -2.19 7.62 -10.68
N LEU A 168 -0.85 7.61 -10.80
CA LEU A 168 0.07 7.33 -9.70
C LEU A 168 0.19 8.47 -8.66
N GLY A 169 -0.44 9.62 -8.90
CA GLY A 169 -0.46 10.76 -7.97
C GLY A 169 0.64 11.81 -8.21
N TYR A 170 1.33 11.73 -9.35
CA TYR A 170 2.32 12.72 -9.77
C TYR A 170 1.68 13.82 -10.60
N GLU A 171 2.25 15.02 -10.48
CA GLU A 171 1.97 16.18 -11.33
C GLU A 171 3.27 16.70 -11.93
N ARG A 172 3.16 17.36 -13.08
CA ARG A 172 4.32 17.98 -13.73
C ARG A 172 4.55 19.38 -13.17
N SER A 173 5.78 19.65 -12.74
CA SER A 173 6.24 20.97 -12.29
C SER A 173 7.52 21.34 -13.05
N GLY A 174 7.38 22.11 -14.13
CA GLY A 174 8.50 22.43 -15.03
C GLY A 174 8.98 21.19 -15.78
N ASP A 175 10.24 20.84 -15.61
CA ASP A 175 10.90 19.68 -16.24
C ASP A 175 11.00 18.47 -15.31
N GLU A 176 10.21 18.47 -14.24
CA GLU A 176 10.17 17.39 -13.25
C GLU A 176 8.74 16.90 -12.98
N TRP A 177 8.64 15.62 -12.63
CA TRP A 177 7.51 14.99 -11.99
C TRP A 177 7.65 15.14 -10.48
N THR A 178 6.59 15.60 -9.83
CA THR A 178 6.56 15.85 -8.39
C THR A 178 5.25 15.31 -7.82
N THR A 179 5.21 15.05 -6.52
CA THR A 179 3.94 14.89 -5.81
C THR A 179 3.42 16.25 -5.35
N PRO A 180 2.11 16.40 -5.06
CA PRO A 180 1.56 17.66 -4.53
C PRO A 180 2.22 18.10 -3.23
N PHE A 181 2.67 17.15 -2.40
CA PHE A 181 3.42 17.45 -1.17
C PHE A 181 4.75 18.12 -1.50
N LEU A 182 5.54 17.51 -2.38
CA LEU A 182 6.84 18.04 -2.81
C LEU A 182 6.69 19.40 -3.49
N ALA A 183 5.69 19.57 -4.35
CA ALA A 183 5.39 20.85 -5.00
C ALA A 183 5.10 21.95 -3.98
N ARG A 184 4.29 21.64 -2.95
CA ARG A 184 3.98 22.55 -1.84
C ARG A 184 5.23 22.90 -1.02
N MET A 185 6.10 21.94 -0.73
CA MET A 185 7.34 22.21 0.03
C MET A 185 8.27 23.13 -0.75
N ARG A 186 8.41 22.90 -2.06
CA ARG A 186 9.18 23.77 -2.97
C ARG A 186 8.60 25.18 -3.06
N GLN A 187 7.27 25.30 -3.17
CA GLN A 187 6.57 26.58 -3.19
C GLN A 187 6.82 27.40 -1.90
N LYS A 188 6.97 26.73 -0.75
CA LYS A 188 7.33 27.37 0.53
C LYS A 188 8.83 27.66 0.67
N HIS A 189 9.65 27.40 -0.35
CA HIS A 189 11.10 27.51 -0.33
C HIS A 189 11.79 26.60 0.70
N TYR A 190 11.23 25.42 0.93
CA TYR A 190 11.88 24.38 1.75
C TYR A 190 12.82 23.54 0.88
N VAL A 191 13.85 22.99 1.51
CA VAL A 191 14.84 22.09 0.94
C VAL A 191 14.82 20.81 1.76
N ASP A 192 14.71 19.66 1.08
CA ASP A 192 14.87 18.36 1.72
C ASP A 192 16.36 18.11 1.95
N THR A 193 16.73 17.90 3.21
CA THR A 193 18.10 17.62 3.63
C THR A 193 18.17 16.19 4.15
N GLU A 194 19.28 15.51 3.89
CA GLU A 194 19.43 14.11 4.29
C GLU A 194 19.27 13.92 5.80
N LYS A 195 19.83 14.81 6.63
CA LYS A 195 19.83 14.67 8.09
C LYS A 195 18.64 15.33 8.79
N PHE A 196 18.13 16.44 8.27
CA PHE A 196 17.16 17.27 8.99
C PHE A 196 15.79 17.31 8.32
N GLY A 197 15.62 16.58 7.21
CA GLY A 197 14.40 16.58 6.42
C GLY A 197 14.15 17.96 5.81
N TRP A 198 12.88 18.34 5.73
CA TRP A 198 12.47 19.60 5.13
C TRP A 198 12.77 20.82 6.02
N LEU A 199 13.67 21.68 5.55
CA LEU A 199 14.01 22.95 6.21
C LEU A 199 13.76 24.14 5.29
N PRO A 200 13.40 25.33 5.80
CA PRO A 200 13.51 26.57 5.04
C PRO A 200 14.92 26.71 4.47
N ARG A 201 15.04 27.10 3.19
CA ARG A 201 16.34 27.20 2.49
C ARG A 201 17.40 27.98 3.29
N ASP A 202 17.01 29.09 3.91
CA ASP A 202 17.93 29.96 4.65
C ASP A 202 18.35 29.37 6.01
N HIS A 203 17.72 28.29 6.47
CA HIS A 203 18.06 27.60 7.71
C HIS A 203 19.15 26.54 7.53
N VAL A 204 19.32 26.00 6.31
CA VAL A 204 20.16 24.82 6.05
C VAL A 204 21.59 25.00 6.56
N LYS A 205 22.28 26.09 6.17
CA LYS A 205 23.66 26.36 6.60
C LYS A 205 23.81 26.46 8.12
N ARG A 206 22.80 26.99 8.82
CA ARG A 206 22.83 27.11 10.28
C ARG A 206 22.65 25.76 10.95
N TYR A 207 21.79 24.90 10.40
CA TYR A 207 21.65 23.52 10.85
C TYR A 207 22.93 22.71 10.65
N GLU A 208 23.60 22.87 9.51
CA GLU A 208 24.92 22.27 9.25
C GLU A 208 25.99 22.76 10.23
N ASN A 209 25.91 24.02 10.68
CA ASN A 209 26.81 24.60 11.67
C ASN A 209 26.43 24.29 13.14
N GLY A 210 25.46 23.41 13.39
CA GLY A 210 25.07 22.99 14.74
C GLY A 210 24.12 23.93 15.47
N GLU A 211 23.54 24.91 14.78
CA GLU A 211 22.46 25.74 15.32
C GLU A 211 21.09 25.13 14.97
N ARG A 212 20.08 25.38 15.80
CA ARG A 212 18.73 24.83 15.65
C ARG A 212 17.70 25.91 15.89
N TYR A 213 16.63 25.89 15.09
CA TYR A 213 15.53 26.83 15.26
C TYR A 213 14.47 26.22 16.18
N PHE A 214 14.38 26.71 17.41
CA PHE A 214 13.47 26.19 18.42
C PHE A 214 12.29 27.15 18.67
N ARG A 215 11.10 26.57 18.81
CA ARG A 215 9.85 27.26 19.12
C ARG A 215 9.13 26.54 20.26
N SER A 216 8.85 27.22 21.36
CA SER A 216 8.27 26.62 22.59
C SER A 216 6.75 26.41 22.55
N GLY A 217 6.13 26.60 21.38
CA GLY A 217 4.69 26.41 21.20
C GLY A 217 4.09 27.31 20.12
N ARG A 218 2.83 27.04 19.76
CA ARG A 218 2.09 27.80 18.75
C ARG A 218 1.97 29.26 19.19
N GLY A 219 2.40 30.18 18.33
CA GLY A 219 2.38 31.63 18.62
C GLY A 219 3.66 32.19 19.26
N SER A 220 4.56 31.37 19.80
CA SER A 220 5.85 31.86 20.33
C SER A 220 6.78 32.35 19.20
N VAL A 221 7.65 33.31 19.49
CA VAL A 221 8.74 33.73 18.60
C VAL A 221 9.83 32.65 18.66
N GLY A 222 10.20 32.09 17.52
CA GLY A 222 11.27 31.09 17.49
C GLY A 222 12.65 31.74 17.67
N ARG A 223 13.56 31.00 18.28
CA ARG A 223 14.93 31.42 18.56
C ARG A 223 15.93 30.39 18.06
N TRP A 224 17.15 30.84 17.83
CA TRP A 224 18.27 29.97 17.50
C TRP A 224 18.95 29.51 18.79
N VAL A 225 19.17 28.20 18.90
CA VAL A 225 19.84 27.54 20.03
C VAL A 225 20.90 26.59 19.49
N SER A 226 21.81 26.11 20.33
CA SER A 226 22.72 25.02 19.92
C SER A 226 21.97 23.71 19.77
N ALA A 227 22.51 22.77 18.99
CA ALA A 227 21.96 21.43 18.86
C ALA A 227 21.79 20.69 20.21
N ALA A 228 22.77 20.83 21.12
CA ALA A 228 22.70 20.25 22.46
C ALA A 228 21.57 20.88 23.29
N GLN A 229 21.38 22.20 23.21
CA GLN A 229 20.30 22.87 23.92
C GLN A 229 18.93 22.50 23.34
N GLU A 230 18.81 22.36 22.02
CA GLU A 230 17.58 21.85 21.42
C GLU A 230 17.26 20.44 21.93
N ALA A 231 18.24 19.54 21.94
CA ALA A 231 18.06 18.17 22.41
C ALA A 231 17.54 18.12 23.85
N GLU A 232 18.12 18.94 24.75
CA GLU A 232 17.64 19.02 26.14
C GLU A 232 16.21 19.56 26.23
N LEU A 233 15.87 20.62 25.49
CA LEU A 233 14.53 21.21 25.48
C LEU A 233 13.46 20.23 24.96
N ARG A 234 13.86 19.33 24.06
CA ARG A 234 12.98 18.37 23.39
C ARG A 234 12.96 16.99 24.03
N ARG A 235 13.73 16.78 25.10
CA ARG A 235 13.67 15.57 25.94
C ARG A 235 12.23 15.29 26.41
N SER A 236 11.48 16.34 26.75
CA SER A 236 10.04 16.22 26.98
C SER A 236 9.30 16.04 25.66
N PHE A 237 8.51 14.96 25.55
CA PHE A 237 7.69 14.68 24.36
C PHE A 237 6.68 15.77 24.01
N LYS A 238 6.32 16.66 24.96
CA LYS A 238 5.51 17.87 24.69
C LYS A 238 6.15 18.81 23.68
N ASN A 239 7.48 18.78 23.58
CA ASN A 239 8.30 19.58 22.66
C ASN A 239 8.94 18.71 21.57
N ALA A 240 8.42 17.51 21.31
CA ALA A 240 8.98 16.55 20.35
C ALA A 240 9.32 17.22 19.00
N TRP A 241 10.36 16.74 18.32
CA TRP A 241 10.55 17.03 16.91
C TRP A 241 9.34 16.52 16.12
N GLU A 242 8.85 17.33 15.20
CA GLU A 242 7.78 16.97 14.26
C GLU A 242 8.40 16.90 12.87
N VAL A 243 8.46 15.71 12.30
CA VAL A 243 9.01 15.45 10.97
C VAL A 243 7.87 15.13 10.02
N GLU A 244 7.63 16.04 9.08
CA GLU A 244 6.57 15.93 8.07
C GLU A 244 7.11 15.29 6.78
N SER A 245 6.41 14.26 6.29
CA SER A 245 6.62 13.63 4.97
C SER A 245 5.30 13.64 4.18
N GLU A 246 5.21 12.99 3.03
CA GLU A 246 4.00 13.05 2.20
C GLU A 246 2.79 12.40 2.89
N HIS A 247 3.01 11.24 3.50
CA HIS A 247 2.00 10.40 4.12
C HIS A 247 2.16 10.30 5.64
N TYR A 248 3.31 10.63 6.21
CA TYR A 248 3.54 10.48 7.66
C TYR A 248 3.88 11.79 8.37
N LEU A 249 3.44 11.86 9.64
CA LEU A 249 3.93 12.80 10.64
C LEU A 249 4.60 12.00 11.76
N VAL A 250 5.93 12.08 11.83
CA VAL A 250 6.71 11.43 12.89
C VAL A 250 6.97 12.43 14.00
N LYS A 251 6.56 12.09 15.22
CA LYS A 251 6.86 12.82 16.45
C LYS A 251 7.86 12.05 17.29
N THR A 252 8.96 12.70 17.69
CA THR A 252 9.98 12.03 18.49
C THR A 252 10.67 12.95 19.48
N ASN A 253 11.05 12.42 20.65
CA ASN A 253 11.98 13.05 21.59
C ASN A 253 13.38 12.38 21.57
N HIS A 254 13.66 11.51 20.60
CA HIS A 254 14.96 10.87 20.44
C HIS A 254 15.95 11.80 19.73
N SER A 255 15.73 12.06 18.43
CA SER A 255 16.51 13.01 17.64
C SER A 255 15.77 13.39 16.36
N LEU A 256 16.09 14.55 15.78
CA LEU A 256 15.54 14.98 14.50
C LEU A 256 15.94 13.99 13.39
N GLU A 257 17.21 13.59 13.38
CA GLU A 257 17.81 12.71 12.40
C GLU A 257 17.12 11.34 12.37
N ARG A 258 16.84 10.75 13.54
CA ARG A 258 16.10 9.48 13.62
C ARG A 258 14.66 9.63 13.13
N GLY A 259 14.01 10.76 13.44
CA GLY A 259 12.67 11.06 12.93
C GLY A 259 12.63 11.15 11.40
N VAL A 260 13.65 11.75 10.78
CA VAL A 260 13.82 11.85 9.32
C VAL A 260 14.04 10.48 8.71
N GLU A 261 14.97 9.70 9.25
CA GLU A 261 15.24 8.33 8.81
C GLU A 261 13.97 7.48 8.84
N LEU A 262 13.27 7.46 9.98
CA LEU A 262 12.03 6.71 10.17
C LEU A 262 10.93 7.16 9.18
N SER A 263 10.76 8.46 8.97
CA SER A 263 9.77 8.98 8.03
C SER A 263 10.03 8.48 6.60
N ARG A 264 11.30 8.41 6.16
CA ARG A 264 11.65 7.93 4.83
C ARG A 264 11.46 6.42 4.68
N GLN A 265 11.80 5.65 5.71
CA GLN A 265 11.56 4.21 5.71
C GLN A 265 10.06 3.91 5.60
N LEU A 266 9.23 4.65 6.35
CA LEU A 266 7.78 4.51 6.30
C LEU A 266 7.17 4.92 4.95
N GLU A 267 7.71 5.93 4.28
CA GLU A 267 7.31 6.29 2.90
C GLU A 267 7.63 5.17 1.89
N GLN A 268 8.78 4.51 2.01
CA GLN A 268 9.12 3.36 1.18
C GLN A 268 8.17 2.19 1.44
N PHE A 269 7.94 1.89 2.73
CA PHE A 269 7.00 0.86 3.15
C PHE A 269 5.57 1.13 2.65
N TYR A 270 5.10 2.38 2.76
CA TYR A 270 3.80 2.81 2.26
C TYR A 270 3.64 2.54 0.76
N ARG A 271 4.67 2.85 -0.05
CA ARG A 271 4.62 2.58 -1.50
C ARG A 271 4.42 1.10 -1.78
N VAL A 272 5.19 0.22 -1.13
CA VAL A 272 5.06 -1.23 -1.32
C VAL A 272 3.74 -1.77 -0.80
N PHE A 273 3.25 -1.27 0.33
CA PHE A 273 1.93 -1.61 0.86
C PHE A 273 0.82 -1.28 -0.16
N PHE A 274 0.79 -0.05 -0.67
CA PHE A 274 -0.26 0.41 -1.59
C PHE A 274 -0.24 -0.29 -2.94
N GLN A 275 0.94 -0.72 -3.39
CA GLN A 275 1.06 -1.55 -4.59
C GLN A 275 0.58 -2.99 -4.34
N THR A 276 1.00 -3.58 -3.23
CA THR A 276 0.65 -4.97 -2.87
C THR A 276 -0.83 -5.14 -2.60
N PHE A 277 -1.45 -4.17 -1.94
CA PHE A 277 -2.85 -4.21 -1.51
C PHE A 277 -3.74 -3.23 -2.27
N SER A 278 -3.43 -2.93 -3.53
CA SER A 278 -4.25 -2.02 -4.36
C SER A 278 -5.74 -2.39 -4.40
N GLY A 279 -6.06 -3.69 -4.42
CA GLY A 279 -7.43 -4.20 -4.32
C GLY A 279 -8.14 -3.85 -3.01
N PHE A 280 -7.41 -3.78 -1.89
CA PHE A 280 -7.91 -3.30 -0.60
C PHE A 280 -8.22 -1.80 -0.65
N LEU A 281 -7.51 -1.01 -1.43
CA LEU A 281 -7.59 0.44 -1.33
C LEU A 281 -8.72 1.06 -2.14
N THR A 282 -9.37 0.24 -2.96
CA THR A 282 -10.34 0.72 -3.93
C THR A 282 -11.70 0.11 -3.67
N THR A 283 -12.61 0.87 -3.03
CA THR A 283 -14.03 0.50 -2.95
C THR A 283 -14.65 0.52 -4.35
N GLN A 284 -15.78 -0.16 -4.57
CA GLN A 284 -16.45 -0.17 -5.88
C GLN A 284 -16.71 1.25 -6.43
N ASP A 285 -17.17 2.17 -5.57
CA ASP A 285 -17.36 3.58 -5.92
C ASP A 285 -16.06 4.29 -6.28
N GLN A 286 -14.97 3.97 -5.58
CA GLN A 286 -13.64 4.51 -5.87
C GLN A 286 -13.06 3.94 -7.17
N ARG A 287 -13.36 2.67 -7.52
CA ARG A 287 -12.94 2.05 -8.78
C ARG A 287 -13.51 2.83 -9.96
N SER A 288 -14.79 3.18 -9.89
CA SER A 288 -15.45 4.00 -10.91
C SER A 288 -14.91 5.44 -11.00
N SER A 289 -14.49 6.05 -9.88
CA SER A 289 -13.85 7.38 -9.91
C SER A 289 -12.41 7.36 -10.40
N LEU A 290 -11.63 6.32 -10.05
CA LEU A 290 -10.26 6.12 -10.52
C LEU A 290 -10.23 5.82 -12.01
N ALA A 291 -11.16 5.00 -12.52
CA ALA A 291 -11.31 4.76 -13.96
C ALA A 291 -11.54 6.07 -14.75
N LYS A 292 -12.21 7.05 -14.12
CA LYS A 292 -12.46 8.40 -14.67
C LYS A 292 -11.35 9.42 -14.35
N GLY A 293 -10.21 9.00 -13.80
CA GLY A 293 -9.06 9.86 -13.50
C GLY A 293 -9.31 10.89 -12.39
N ARG A 294 -10.35 10.71 -11.55
CA ARG A 294 -10.68 11.64 -10.46
C ARG A 294 -10.24 11.04 -9.13
N ARG A 295 -9.23 11.64 -8.49
CA ARG A 295 -8.77 11.25 -7.15
C ARG A 295 -9.19 12.28 -6.10
N ARG A 296 -9.54 11.81 -4.89
CA ARG A 296 -9.76 12.67 -3.71
C ARG A 296 -8.43 12.90 -3.00
N SER A 297 -8.13 14.15 -2.69
CA SER A 297 -7.14 14.53 -1.67
C SER A 297 -7.66 14.09 -0.30
N THR A 298 -7.03 13.08 0.31
CA THR A 298 -7.34 12.67 1.69
C THR A 298 -6.26 13.18 2.63
N ARG A 299 -6.66 14.19 3.38
CA ARG A 299 -5.83 15.20 4.06
C ARG A 299 -5.40 14.82 5.48
N ASN A 300 -5.00 13.57 5.73
CA ASN A 300 -4.48 13.18 7.04
C ASN A 300 -3.26 12.27 6.85
N GLN A 301 -2.13 12.72 7.37
CA GLN A 301 -0.95 11.88 7.50
C GLN A 301 -1.17 10.83 8.59
N PHE A 302 -0.53 9.68 8.45
CA PHE A 302 -0.41 8.68 9.50
C PHE A 302 0.56 9.21 10.56
N GLU A 303 0.11 9.25 11.81
CA GLU A 303 0.90 9.79 12.91
C GLU A 303 1.66 8.68 13.62
N ILE A 304 2.95 8.93 13.86
CA ILE A 304 3.89 8.00 14.50
C ILE A 304 4.49 8.70 15.70
N HIS A 305 4.48 8.05 16.86
CA HIS A 305 5.15 8.54 18.06
C HIS A 305 6.32 7.62 18.39
N TYR A 306 7.54 8.15 18.30
CA TYR A 306 8.78 7.41 18.55
C TYR A 306 9.49 7.99 19.78
N PHE A 307 9.43 7.29 20.90
CA PHE A 307 10.01 7.72 22.17
C PHE A 307 11.51 7.41 22.25
N SER A 308 12.22 8.20 23.05
CA SER A 308 13.66 8.05 23.25
C SER A 308 14.05 6.79 24.04
N ASN A 309 13.12 6.25 24.83
CA ASN A 309 13.33 5.08 25.68
C ASN A 309 11.98 4.42 26.03
N LYS A 310 12.05 3.25 26.67
CA LYS A 310 10.87 2.46 27.05
C LYS A 310 10.06 3.13 28.17
N GLU A 311 10.72 3.83 29.09
CA GLU A 311 10.08 4.48 30.23
C GLU A 311 9.11 5.56 29.77
N ASP A 312 9.55 6.44 28.85
CA ASP A 312 8.72 7.48 28.22
C ASP A 312 7.51 6.87 27.50
N TYR A 313 7.73 5.77 26.75
CA TYR A 313 6.68 5.04 26.05
C TYR A 313 5.62 4.49 27.00
N VAL A 314 6.07 3.83 28.09
CA VAL A 314 5.16 3.28 29.10
C VAL A 314 4.43 4.39 29.84
N GLU A 315 5.11 5.47 30.23
CA GLU A 315 4.49 6.60 30.92
C GLU A 315 3.39 7.25 30.05
N ALA A 316 3.67 7.46 28.77
CA ALA A 316 2.71 8.09 27.85
C ALA A 316 1.46 7.24 27.59
N LEU A 317 1.58 5.91 27.59
CA LEU A 317 0.52 5.00 27.14
C LEU A 317 -0.20 4.25 28.25
N ARG A 318 0.41 4.08 29.44
CA ARG A 318 -0.22 3.38 30.58
C ARG A 318 -1.64 3.86 30.92
N PRO A 319 -2.00 5.16 30.82
CA PRO A 319 -3.37 5.60 31.08
C PRO A 319 -4.42 5.02 30.12
N GLN A 320 -4.01 4.63 28.90
CA GLN A 320 -4.89 4.07 27.87
C GLN A 320 -4.74 2.55 27.75
N VAL A 321 -3.54 2.03 28.02
CA VAL A 321 -3.19 0.60 27.90
C VAL A 321 -2.41 0.19 29.15
N PRO A 322 -3.07 -0.35 30.19
CA PRO A 322 -2.42 -0.66 31.46
C PRO A 322 -1.20 -1.59 31.35
N GLU A 323 -1.28 -2.60 30.47
CA GLU A 323 -0.24 -3.62 30.26
C GLU A 323 0.82 -3.24 29.22
N ILE A 324 0.93 -1.97 28.82
CA ILE A 324 1.84 -1.52 27.74
C ILE A 324 3.32 -1.86 27.96
N SER A 325 3.73 -2.17 29.19
CA SER A 325 5.13 -2.51 29.49
C SER A 325 5.64 -3.80 28.82
N ILE A 326 4.74 -4.68 28.36
CA ILE A 326 5.11 -5.94 27.71
C ILE A 326 5.29 -5.80 26.19
N THR A 327 4.86 -4.68 25.60
CA THR A 327 4.88 -4.47 24.15
C THR A 327 6.19 -3.83 23.70
N THR A 328 6.62 -4.16 22.48
CA THR A 328 7.77 -3.55 21.80
C THR A 328 7.37 -2.43 20.83
N GLY A 329 6.08 -2.34 20.51
CA GLY A 329 5.43 -1.34 19.70
C GLY A 329 3.92 -1.54 19.80
N LEU A 330 3.12 -0.53 19.42
CA LEU A 330 1.67 -0.63 19.42
C LEU A 330 1.02 0.34 18.43
N TYR A 331 0.19 -0.16 17.53
CA TYR A 331 -0.84 0.64 16.87
C TYR A 331 -2.11 0.70 17.74
N LEU A 332 -2.56 1.91 18.09
CA LEU A 332 -3.78 2.12 18.87
C LEU A 332 -4.90 2.64 17.98
N SER A 333 -5.88 1.78 17.66
CA SER A 333 -7.00 2.13 16.76
C SER A 333 -7.84 3.32 17.25
N GLY A 334 -7.96 3.51 18.56
CA GLY A 334 -8.73 4.62 19.14
C GLY A 334 -8.18 6.00 18.77
N THR A 335 -6.85 6.14 18.69
CA THR A 335 -6.18 7.39 18.32
C THR A 335 -5.79 7.41 16.85
N GLY A 336 -5.53 6.24 16.25
CA GLY A 336 -4.99 6.08 14.91
C GLY A 336 -3.47 6.29 14.85
N ILE A 337 -2.78 6.19 16.00
CA ILE A 337 -1.35 6.46 16.15
C ILE A 337 -0.61 5.14 16.36
N ALA A 338 0.53 4.98 15.70
CA ALA A 338 1.48 3.91 16.00
C ALA A 338 2.60 4.43 16.91
N TYR A 339 2.88 3.71 17.98
CA TYR A 339 3.80 4.08 19.04
C TYR A 339 4.97 3.10 19.13
N PHE A 340 6.17 3.64 19.21
CA PHE A 340 7.43 2.91 19.28
C PHE A 340 8.39 3.59 20.24
N TYR A 341 9.48 2.93 20.59
CA TYR A 341 10.55 3.53 21.37
C TYR A 341 11.91 3.01 20.91
N HIS A 342 12.95 3.81 21.16
CA HIS A 342 14.31 3.43 20.83
C HIS A 342 14.82 2.29 21.72
N GLN A 343 15.35 1.26 21.07
CA GLN A 343 15.98 0.07 21.62
C GLN A 343 17.42 0.00 21.09
N PRO A 344 18.43 0.49 21.84
CA PRO A 344 19.80 0.61 21.36
C PRO A 344 20.36 -0.67 20.74
N GLU A 345 20.07 -1.84 21.32
CA GLU A 345 20.57 -3.13 20.83
C GLU A 345 19.82 -3.67 19.60
N MET A 346 18.65 -3.12 19.25
CA MET A 346 17.78 -3.62 18.18
C MET A 346 17.55 -2.63 17.04
N ASP A 347 17.74 -1.32 17.27
CA ASP A 347 17.52 -0.26 16.28
C ASP A 347 18.73 0.00 15.37
N ASP A 348 19.93 -0.38 15.80
CA ASP A 348 21.16 -0.18 15.02
C ASP A 348 21.26 -1.17 13.83
N ASP A 349 20.45 -2.23 13.85
CA ASP A 349 20.26 -3.14 12.71
C ASP A 349 19.04 -2.69 11.89
N PRO A 350 19.22 -2.12 10.68
CA PRO A 350 18.11 -1.70 9.82
C PRO A 350 17.22 -2.87 9.39
N GLU A 351 17.69 -4.13 9.46
CA GLU A 351 16.89 -5.33 9.20
C GLU A 351 16.48 -6.05 10.51
N GLY A 352 16.74 -5.40 11.65
CA GLY A 352 16.63 -5.96 12.98
C GLY A 352 15.21 -6.05 13.54
N PRO A 353 15.06 -6.57 14.77
CA PRO A 353 13.76 -6.77 15.40
C PRO A 353 12.92 -5.49 15.58
N ALA A 354 13.56 -4.34 15.81
CA ALA A 354 12.87 -3.07 15.99
C ALA A 354 12.19 -2.61 14.70
N THR A 355 12.92 -2.62 13.58
CA THR A 355 12.36 -2.31 12.25
C THR A 355 11.19 -3.22 11.87
N ARG A 356 11.28 -4.52 12.19
CA ARG A 356 10.18 -5.47 11.96
C ARG A 356 8.93 -5.09 12.74
N THR A 357 9.08 -4.69 14.00
CA THR A 357 7.96 -4.22 14.84
C THR A 357 7.33 -2.96 14.24
N ILE A 358 8.13 -2.04 13.70
CA ILE A 358 7.64 -0.84 13.02
C ILE A 358 6.75 -1.20 11.83
N PHE A 359 7.19 -2.10 10.96
CA PHE A 359 6.40 -2.52 9.80
C PHE A 359 5.15 -3.32 10.19
N HIS A 360 5.22 -4.11 11.26
CA HIS A 360 4.07 -4.82 11.82
C HIS A 360 2.96 -3.82 12.21
N GLU A 361 3.27 -2.86 13.08
CA GLU A 361 2.27 -1.90 13.56
C GLU A 361 1.84 -0.89 12.48
N ALA A 362 2.77 -0.49 11.59
CA ALA A 362 2.43 0.33 10.44
C ALA A 362 1.45 -0.38 9.50
N THR A 363 1.53 -1.71 9.38
CA THR A 363 0.56 -2.50 8.59
C THR A 363 -0.85 -2.37 9.16
N HIS A 364 -1.00 -2.53 10.48
CA HIS A 364 -2.28 -2.34 11.16
C HIS A 364 -2.82 -0.94 10.95
N GLN A 365 -1.96 0.08 11.10
CA GLN A 365 -2.31 1.48 10.89
C GLN A 365 -2.78 1.74 9.46
N LEU A 366 -2.06 1.25 8.45
CA LEU A 366 -2.39 1.47 7.04
C LEU A 366 -3.73 0.82 6.68
N PHE A 367 -3.99 -0.41 7.12
CA PHE A 367 -5.29 -1.05 6.88
C PHE A 367 -6.44 -0.31 7.57
N ALA A 368 -6.26 0.09 8.84
CA ALA A 368 -7.32 0.71 9.64
C ALA A 368 -7.62 2.17 9.22
N GLU A 369 -6.59 2.98 8.95
CA GLU A 369 -6.76 4.42 8.76
C GLU A 369 -7.02 4.81 7.29
N THR A 370 -6.68 3.95 6.32
CA THR A 370 -6.89 4.27 4.90
C THR A 370 -8.37 4.32 4.53
N ARG A 371 -9.18 3.43 5.10
CA ARG A 371 -10.64 3.41 4.91
C ARG A 371 -11.32 4.07 6.10
N LYS A 372 -11.24 5.41 6.21
CA LYS A 372 -11.81 6.19 7.33
C LYS A 372 -13.21 5.72 7.72
N THR A 373 -13.31 4.94 8.79
CA THR A 373 -14.57 4.61 9.47
C THR A 373 -15.00 5.82 10.29
N ARG A 374 -16.27 6.24 10.22
CA ARG A 374 -16.81 7.27 11.13
C ARG A 374 -16.76 6.87 12.62
N ARG A 375 -16.50 5.59 12.93
CA ARG A 375 -16.38 5.04 14.27
C ARG A 375 -14.98 4.48 14.48
N LYS A 376 -14.09 5.24 15.12
CA LYS A 376 -12.68 4.90 15.40
C LYS A 376 -12.46 3.78 16.44
N SER A 377 -13.49 3.02 16.81
CA SER A 377 -13.50 2.27 18.08
C SER A 377 -13.81 0.78 17.97
N LEU A 378 -13.87 0.19 16.78
CA LEU A 378 -14.15 -1.24 16.65
C LEU A 378 -12.85 -1.98 16.33
N MET A 379 -12.48 -2.95 17.18
CA MET A 379 -11.34 -3.84 16.97
C MET A 379 -11.63 -4.79 15.81
N VAL A 380 -10.69 -4.91 14.87
CA VAL A 380 -10.83 -5.82 13.73
C VAL A 380 -10.46 -7.23 14.19
N GLY A 381 -11.26 -8.22 13.81
CA GLY A 381 -11.04 -9.61 14.22
C GLY A 381 -11.40 -9.92 15.68
N GLU A 382 -12.21 -9.09 16.34
CA GLU A 382 -12.56 -9.27 17.76
C GLU A 382 -13.17 -10.65 18.06
N HIS A 383 -14.08 -11.14 17.20
CA HIS A 383 -14.83 -12.38 17.43
C HIS A 383 -14.42 -13.57 16.55
N ALA A 384 -13.75 -13.32 15.42
CA ALA A 384 -13.33 -14.34 14.47
C ALA A 384 -12.27 -13.77 13.52
N HIS A 385 -11.59 -14.65 12.78
CA HIS A 385 -10.61 -14.33 11.74
C HIS A 385 -9.40 -13.53 12.23
N PHE A 386 -9.12 -13.48 13.54
CA PHE A 386 -8.04 -12.64 14.07
C PHE A 386 -6.66 -13.06 13.54
N TRP A 387 -6.47 -14.35 13.24
CA TRP A 387 -5.22 -14.86 12.67
C TRP A 387 -4.77 -14.10 11.42
N ILE A 388 -5.69 -13.63 10.57
CA ILE A 388 -5.32 -13.01 9.30
C ILE A 388 -4.85 -11.58 9.47
N ILE A 389 -5.32 -10.91 10.54
CA ILE A 389 -4.93 -9.55 10.92
C ILE A 389 -3.47 -9.55 11.38
N GLU A 390 -3.13 -10.47 12.28
CA GLU A 390 -1.75 -10.66 12.73
C GLU A 390 -0.88 -11.30 11.64
N GLY A 391 -1.43 -12.24 10.88
CA GLY A 391 -0.73 -12.94 9.81
C GLY A 391 -0.29 -12.02 8.69
N ILE A 392 -1.12 -11.03 8.30
CA ILE A 392 -0.74 -10.05 7.27
C ILE A 392 0.29 -9.05 7.78
N ALA A 393 0.21 -8.63 9.05
CA ALA A 393 1.24 -7.81 9.66
C ALA A 393 2.59 -8.56 9.74
N CYS A 394 2.59 -9.82 10.18
CA CYS A 394 3.79 -10.67 10.17
C CYS A 394 4.35 -10.92 8.77
N TYR A 395 3.49 -11.00 7.74
CA TYR A 395 3.94 -11.09 6.36
C TYR A 395 4.67 -9.80 5.93
N MET A 396 4.14 -8.64 6.31
CA MET A 396 4.75 -7.34 6.00
C MET A 396 6.07 -7.08 6.73
N GLU A 397 6.34 -7.77 7.85
CA GLU A 397 7.66 -7.74 8.49
C GLU A 397 8.80 -8.25 7.58
N SER A 398 8.48 -8.95 6.49
CA SER A 398 9.45 -9.43 5.49
C SER A 398 9.83 -8.39 4.44
N PHE A 399 9.33 -7.15 4.57
CA PHE A 399 9.73 -6.05 3.71
C PHE A 399 11.23 -5.79 3.83
N ALA A 400 11.93 -5.83 2.70
CA ALA A 400 13.36 -5.60 2.64
C ALA A 400 13.73 -4.87 1.35
N LYS A 401 14.84 -4.12 1.37
CA LYS A 401 15.43 -3.53 0.17
C LYS A 401 16.58 -4.41 -0.31
N LYS A 402 16.52 -4.91 -1.55
CA LYS A 402 17.62 -5.64 -2.20
C LYS A 402 18.09 -4.84 -3.42
N GLY A 403 19.24 -4.17 -3.28
CA GLY A 403 19.78 -3.29 -4.32
C GLY A 403 18.86 -2.09 -4.60
N ASP A 404 18.43 -1.95 -5.83
CA ASP A 404 17.47 -0.94 -6.31
C ASP A 404 15.99 -1.38 -6.17
N ARG A 405 15.75 -2.56 -5.58
CA ARG A 405 14.42 -3.17 -5.49
C ARG A 405 13.94 -3.36 -4.06
N TYR A 406 12.62 -3.46 -3.89
CA TYR A 406 11.99 -3.83 -2.62
C TYR A 406 11.35 -5.21 -2.74
N GLU A 407 11.65 -6.09 -1.80
CA GLU A 407 11.11 -7.45 -1.78
C GLU A 407 10.16 -7.65 -0.60
N LEU A 408 9.26 -8.59 -0.77
CA LEU A 408 8.27 -8.95 0.23
C LEU A 408 7.90 -10.43 0.07
N GLY A 409 7.88 -11.15 1.19
CA GLY A 409 7.52 -12.57 1.20
C GLY A 409 8.68 -13.52 0.89
N ASP A 410 9.94 -13.12 1.11
CA ASP A 410 11.08 -14.03 0.96
C ASP A 410 10.85 -15.28 1.83
N PRO A 411 10.74 -16.49 1.25
CA PRO A 411 10.43 -17.69 2.02
C PRO A 411 11.47 -17.99 3.10
N MET A 412 12.70 -17.47 3.02
CA MET A 412 13.71 -17.63 4.07
C MET A 412 13.50 -16.71 5.28
N TYR A 413 12.58 -15.75 5.19
CA TYR A 413 12.25 -14.87 6.29
C TYR A 413 11.80 -15.65 7.54
N GLN A 414 12.24 -15.19 8.71
CA GLN A 414 12.16 -15.95 9.97
C GLN A 414 10.75 -16.47 10.31
N ARG A 415 9.70 -15.69 10.02
CA ARG A 415 8.31 -16.05 10.29
C ARG A 415 7.85 -17.23 9.44
N PHE A 416 8.18 -17.22 8.15
CA PHE A 416 7.78 -18.29 7.22
C PHE A 416 8.63 -19.53 7.42
N ARG A 417 9.93 -19.37 7.75
CA ARG A 417 10.78 -20.48 8.18
C ARG A 417 10.24 -21.16 9.43
N ALA A 418 9.84 -20.39 10.43
CA ALA A 418 9.22 -20.91 11.64
C ALA A 418 7.89 -21.63 11.33
N ALA A 419 7.06 -21.07 10.45
CA ALA A 419 5.80 -21.71 10.03
C ALA A 419 6.03 -23.07 9.36
N ARG A 420 7.00 -23.14 8.43
CA ARG A 420 7.39 -24.40 7.77
C ARG A 420 7.91 -25.42 8.77
N TYR A 421 8.85 -25.02 9.62
CA TYR A 421 9.41 -25.90 10.65
C TYR A 421 8.32 -26.46 11.57
N ARG A 422 7.40 -25.60 12.03
CA ARG A 422 6.28 -26.01 12.90
C ARG A 422 5.38 -27.03 12.21
N TYR A 423 5.13 -26.88 10.92
CA TYR A 423 4.29 -27.79 10.16
C TYR A 423 5.00 -29.12 9.83
N LEU A 424 6.26 -29.07 9.39
CA LEU A 424 6.99 -30.23 8.87
C LEU A 424 7.68 -31.05 9.97
N GLU A 425 8.18 -30.40 11.02
CA GLU A 425 9.01 -31.03 12.04
C GLU A 425 8.28 -31.16 13.39
N ASP A 426 7.53 -30.13 13.81
CA ASP A 426 6.81 -30.17 15.10
C ASP A 426 5.41 -30.80 15.03
N ASP A 427 4.96 -31.22 13.84
CA ASP A 427 3.59 -31.69 13.57
C ASP A 427 2.50 -30.74 14.15
N TYR A 428 2.78 -29.44 14.08
CA TYR A 428 1.91 -28.41 14.63
C TYR A 428 1.09 -27.74 13.53
N TYR A 429 -0.22 -27.99 13.55
CA TYR A 429 -1.18 -27.29 12.71
C TYR A 429 -2.59 -27.31 13.30
N ILE A 430 -3.20 -26.13 13.44
CA ILE A 430 -4.63 -26.01 13.72
C ILE A 430 -5.38 -25.92 12.39
N PRO A 431 -6.35 -26.81 12.09
CA PRO A 431 -7.14 -26.74 10.86
C PRO A 431 -7.72 -25.35 10.60
N LEU A 432 -7.64 -24.86 9.37
CA LEU A 432 -7.93 -23.45 9.04
C LEU A 432 -9.34 -23.04 9.45
N GLY A 433 -10.34 -23.92 9.33
CA GLY A 433 -11.71 -23.62 9.76
C GLY A 433 -11.81 -23.30 11.25
N ARG A 434 -11.10 -24.07 12.10
CA ARG A 434 -11.02 -23.84 13.54
C ARG A 434 -10.20 -22.60 13.87
N PHE A 435 -9.11 -22.36 13.14
CA PHE A 435 -8.28 -21.18 13.40
C PHE A 435 -8.99 -19.89 12.97
N ALA A 436 -9.72 -19.94 11.86
CA ALA A 436 -10.54 -18.83 11.36
C ALA A 436 -11.72 -18.50 12.27
N SER A 437 -12.24 -19.45 13.06
CA SER A 437 -13.32 -19.18 14.02
C SER A 437 -12.83 -18.51 15.31
N GLN A 438 -11.53 -18.34 15.53
CA GLN A 438 -10.98 -17.71 16.74
C GLN A 438 -10.90 -16.19 16.58
N GLY A 439 -11.33 -15.48 17.62
CA GLY A 439 -11.19 -14.04 17.75
C GLY A 439 -9.89 -13.63 18.43
N ALA A 440 -9.78 -12.33 18.70
CA ALA A 440 -8.60 -11.74 19.32
C ALA A 440 -8.32 -12.30 20.71
N ASN A 441 -9.37 -12.44 21.52
CA ASN A 441 -9.25 -12.87 22.91
C ASN A 441 -8.68 -14.29 23.01
N GLU A 442 -9.16 -15.23 22.18
CA GLU A 442 -8.69 -16.62 22.16
C GLU A 442 -7.24 -16.74 21.74
N ILE A 443 -6.79 -15.93 20.77
CA ILE A 443 -5.43 -16.00 20.24
C ILE A 443 -4.43 -15.29 21.17
N GLN A 444 -4.75 -14.08 21.62
CA GLN A 444 -3.82 -13.23 22.40
C GLN A 444 -3.54 -13.78 23.80
N HIS A 445 -4.47 -14.52 24.40
CA HIS A 445 -4.29 -15.14 25.73
C HIS A 445 -3.82 -16.60 25.66
N SER A 446 -3.55 -17.12 24.46
CA SER A 446 -3.05 -18.50 24.31
C SER A 446 -1.62 -18.63 24.80
N ILE A 447 -1.33 -19.68 25.57
CA ILE A 447 0.04 -20.06 25.93
C ILE A 447 0.90 -20.40 24.71
N GLU A 448 0.27 -20.79 23.59
CA GLU A 448 0.91 -21.15 22.32
C GLU A 448 0.98 -19.96 21.33
N ILE A 449 0.80 -18.72 21.79
CA ILE A 449 0.72 -17.51 20.93
C ILE A 449 1.83 -17.46 19.86
N ARG A 450 3.07 -17.82 20.20
CA ARG A 450 4.19 -17.83 19.24
C ARG A 450 3.98 -18.82 18.09
N LYS A 451 3.42 -20.00 18.38
CA LYS A 451 3.09 -21.00 17.35
C LYS A 451 1.89 -20.55 16.51
N LEU A 452 0.88 -19.95 17.14
CA LEU A 452 -0.27 -19.36 16.43
C LEU A 452 0.16 -18.27 15.45
N TYR A 453 1.02 -17.35 15.86
CA TYR A 453 1.56 -16.30 14.98
C TYR A 453 2.43 -16.87 13.85
N SER A 454 3.19 -17.93 14.13
CA SER A 454 3.96 -18.62 13.08
C SER A 454 3.02 -19.27 12.06
N GLN A 455 1.98 -19.98 12.51
CA GLN A 455 0.97 -20.56 11.62
C GLN A 455 0.23 -19.48 10.81
N ALA A 456 -0.18 -18.38 11.45
CA ALA A 456 -0.81 -17.24 10.78
C ALA A 456 0.07 -16.66 9.67
N SER A 457 1.37 -16.49 9.95
CA SER A 457 2.36 -16.02 8.98
C SER A 457 2.50 -16.98 7.79
N GLY A 458 2.56 -18.29 8.07
CA GLY A 458 2.63 -19.32 7.04
C GLY A 458 1.40 -19.36 6.16
N LEU A 459 0.20 -19.30 6.75
CA LEU A 459 -1.06 -19.26 6.02
C LEU A 459 -1.15 -18.02 5.12
N THR A 460 -0.79 -16.86 5.63
CA THR A 460 -0.74 -15.63 4.81
C THR A 460 0.24 -15.78 3.65
N HIS A 461 1.44 -16.31 3.89
CA HIS A 461 2.42 -16.56 2.83
C HIS A 461 1.86 -17.50 1.76
N PHE A 462 1.22 -18.61 2.16
CA PHE A 462 0.49 -19.52 1.27
C PHE A 462 -0.56 -18.79 0.43
N PHE A 463 -1.45 -18.00 1.04
CA PHE A 463 -2.49 -17.29 0.30
C PHE A 463 -1.92 -16.22 -0.65
N MET A 464 -0.78 -15.61 -0.30
CA MET A 464 -0.11 -14.63 -1.14
C MET A 464 0.63 -15.25 -2.34
N HIS A 465 1.15 -16.47 -2.23
CA HIS A 465 2.15 -17.02 -3.17
C HIS A 465 1.79 -18.37 -3.80
N TYR A 466 0.83 -19.13 -3.27
CA TYR A 466 0.45 -20.44 -3.81
C TYR A 466 0.05 -20.34 -5.29
N LYS A 467 0.74 -21.13 -6.15
CA LYS A 467 0.53 -21.15 -7.61
C LYS A 467 0.48 -19.74 -8.20
N ASP A 468 1.57 -18.99 -8.02
CA ASP A 468 1.75 -17.60 -8.50
C ASP A 468 0.71 -16.61 -7.93
N GLY A 469 0.32 -16.85 -6.67
CA GLY A 469 -0.64 -16.04 -5.94
C GLY A 469 -2.08 -16.23 -6.39
N LYS A 470 -2.46 -17.48 -6.72
CA LYS A 470 -3.83 -17.88 -7.10
C LYS A 470 -4.89 -17.39 -6.11
N TYR A 471 -4.59 -17.37 -4.81
CA TYR A 471 -5.54 -16.97 -3.76
C TYR A 471 -5.33 -15.56 -3.21
N ARG A 472 -4.37 -14.81 -3.78
CA ARG A 472 -4.00 -13.47 -3.30
C ARG A 472 -5.19 -12.51 -3.32
N ASP A 473 -5.97 -12.53 -4.39
CA ASP A 473 -7.09 -11.60 -4.54
C ASP A 473 -8.24 -11.93 -3.57
N ALA A 474 -8.49 -13.22 -3.29
CA ALA A 474 -9.45 -13.64 -2.28
C ALA A 474 -9.01 -13.26 -0.85
N LEU A 475 -7.70 -13.35 -0.55
CA LEU A 475 -7.14 -12.87 0.71
C LEU A 475 -7.36 -11.37 0.90
N ILE A 476 -7.02 -10.58 -0.14
CA ILE A 476 -7.17 -9.12 -0.14
C ILE A 476 -8.65 -8.72 -0.02
N GLU A 477 -9.55 -9.44 -0.69
CA GLU A 477 -11.00 -9.22 -0.57
C GLU A 477 -11.51 -9.55 0.84
N HIS A 478 -11.05 -10.64 1.44
CA HIS A 478 -11.41 -10.95 2.83
C HIS A 478 -10.94 -9.86 3.81
N LEU A 479 -9.70 -9.38 3.68
CA LEU A 479 -9.19 -8.23 4.44
C LEU A 479 -10.05 -6.97 4.18
N SER A 480 -10.40 -6.70 2.92
CA SER A 480 -11.28 -5.58 2.55
C SER A 480 -12.62 -5.65 3.29
N GLN A 481 -13.20 -6.84 3.46
CA GLN A 481 -14.45 -7.03 4.20
C GLN A 481 -14.28 -6.85 5.72
N LEU A 482 -13.18 -7.38 6.29
CA LEU A 482 -12.86 -7.24 7.72
C LEU A 482 -12.63 -5.78 8.14
N TYR A 483 -12.00 -4.98 7.28
CA TYR A 483 -11.80 -3.54 7.49
C TYR A 483 -12.88 -2.67 6.82
N SER A 484 -14.02 -3.26 6.45
CA SER A 484 -15.09 -2.52 5.78
C SER A 484 -15.67 -1.44 6.70
N THR A 485 -15.96 -0.27 6.11
CA THR A 485 -16.73 0.78 6.78
C THR A 485 -18.22 0.43 6.90
N ASN A 486 -18.68 -0.59 6.15
CA ASN A 486 -20.02 -1.15 6.27
C ASN A 486 -20.03 -2.24 7.34
N LEU A 487 -20.67 -1.95 8.48
CA LEU A 487 -20.75 -2.86 9.63
C LEU A 487 -21.36 -4.22 9.28
N ARG A 488 -22.37 -4.27 8.39
CA ARG A 488 -22.99 -5.55 8.00
C ARG A 488 -22.02 -6.47 7.27
N VAL A 489 -21.17 -5.89 6.42
CA VAL A 489 -20.12 -6.65 5.72
C VAL A 489 -19.04 -7.10 6.71
N ARG A 490 -18.65 -6.22 7.62
CA ARG A 490 -17.62 -6.50 8.63
C ARG A 490 -18.03 -7.54 9.66
N GLU A 491 -19.29 -7.56 10.09
CA GLU A 491 -19.81 -8.54 11.05
C GLU A 491 -20.02 -9.93 10.43
N ARG A 492 -20.15 -9.99 9.10
CA ARG A 492 -20.40 -11.22 8.34
C ARG A 492 -19.55 -11.24 7.07
N PRO A 493 -18.21 -11.25 7.18
CA PRO A 493 -17.35 -11.33 6.03
C PRO A 493 -17.52 -12.70 5.37
N ALA A 494 -17.49 -12.74 4.05
CA ALA A 494 -17.35 -13.98 3.31
C ALA A 494 -16.03 -14.66 3.71
N THR A 495 -16.09 -15.94 4.02
CA THR A 495 -14.92 -16.74 4.39
C THR A 495 -14.02 -16.96 3.18
N LEU A 496 -12.73 -17.24 3.41
CA LEU A 496 -11.79 -17.56 2.31
C LEU A 496 -12.27 -18.73 1.43
N PRO A 497 -12.78 -19.86 1.95
CA PRO A 497 -13.35 -20.91 1.11
C PRO A 497 -14.50 -20.43 0.23
N GLN A 498 -15.39 -19.57 0.74
CA GLN A 498 -16.48 -18.99 -0.04
C GLN A 498 -15.97 -18.08 -1.17
N LEU A 499 -14.98 -17.24 -0.90
CA LEU A 499 -14.39 -16.34 -1.89
C LEU A 499 -13.60 -17.10 -2.96
N ILE A 500 -12.95 -18.21 -2.59
CA ILE A 500 -12.16 -19.05 -3.49
C ILE A 500 -13.04 -20.04 -4.27
N GLY A 501 -14.20 -20.41 -3.73
CA GLY A 501 -15.07 -21.45 -4.29
C GLY A 501 -14.58 -22.87 -3.97
N THR A 502 -14.10 -23.09 -2.74
CA THR A 502 -13.59 -24.38 -2.25
C THR A 502 -14.07 -24.64 -0.82
N ASP A 503 -13.63 -25.72 -0.18
CA ASP A 503 -13.81 -25.98 1.26
C ASP A 503 -12.50 -25.82 2.07
N TYR A 504 -12.63 -25.77 3.41
CA TYR A 504 -11.48 -25.65 4.31
C TYR A 504 -10.52 -26.83 4.22
N LYS A 505 -11.05 -28.06 4.07
CA LYS A 505 -10.23 -29.28 4.02
C LYS A 505 -9.26 -29.24 2.84
N THR A 506 -9.75 -28.83 1.68
CA THR A 506 -8.95 -28.65 0.46
C THR A 506 -7.87 -27.59 0.66
N LEU A 507 -8.19 -26.49 1.36
CA LEU A 507 -7.19 -25.45 1.67
C LEU A 507 -6.12 -25.95 2.66
N ASP A 508 -6.50 -26.73 3.67
CA ASP A 508 -5.58 -27.35 4.63
C ASP A 508 -4.61 -28.32 3.91
N GLU A 509 -5.13 -29.14 2.99
CA GLU A 509 -4.33 -30.04 2.15
C GLU A 509 -3.35 -29.27 1.25
N GLN A 510 -3.84 -28.23 0.56
CA GLN A 510 -3.01 -27.40 -0.32
C GLN A 510 -1.95 -26.60 0.45
N TYR A 511 -2.24 -26.19 1.68
CA TYR A 511 -1.26 -25.58 2.56
C TYR A 511 -0.13 -26.56 2.89
N GLY A 512 -0.46 -27.82 3.19
CA GLY A 512 0.54 -28.85 3.42
C GLY A 512 1.40 -29.17 2.20
N GLU A 513 0.78 -29.26 1.01
CA GLU A 513 1.51 -29.37 -0.26
C GLU A 513 2.46 -28.20 -0.48
N TYR A 514 1.98 -26.98 -0.22
CA TYR A 514 2.77 -25.77 -0.37
C TYR A 514 3.98 -25.74 0.55
N MET A 515 3.81 -26.07 1.83
CA MET A 515 4.91 -26.10 2.80
C MET A 515 6.00 -27.09 2.41
N ARG A 516 5.63 -28.28 1.91
CA ARG A 516 6.57 -29.29 1.39
C ARG A 516 7.28 -28.80 0.13
N ALA A 517 6.53 -28.31 -0.86
CA ALA A 517 7.09 -27.84 -2.12
C ALA A 517 8.06 -26.66 -1.93
N GLU A 518 7.75 -25.72 -1.03
CA GLU A 518 8.66 -24.62 -0.70
C GLU A 518 9.95 -25.12 -0.04
N GLN A 519 9.85 -26.09 0.88
CA GLN A 519 11.03 -26.68 1.50
C GLN A 519 11.93 -27.39 0.49
N GLU A 520 11.36 -28.16 -0.44
CA GLU A 520 12.09 -28.82 -1.52
C GLU A 520 12.84 -27.82 -2.42
N LYS A 521 12.17 -26.73 -2.84
CA LYS A 521 12.80 -25.66 -3.64
C LYS A 521 13.98 -25.02 -2.92
N LEU A 522 13.85 -24.76 -1.62
CA LEU A 522 14.91 -24.15 -0.81
C LEU A 522 16.11 -25.08 -0.65
N THR A 523 15.87 -26.37 -0.41
CA THR A 523 16.94 -27.38 -0.35
C THR A 523 17.67 -27.47 -1.69
N ALA A 524 16.95 -27.58 -2.80
CA ALA A 524 17.54 -27.63 -4.14
C ALA A 524 18.33 -26.36 -4.52
N ARG A 525 17.98 -25.19 -3.94
CA ARG A 525 18.72 -23.95 -4.11
C ARG A 525 20.01 -23.93 -3.29
N ALA A 526 20.03 -24.57 -2.12
CA ALA A 526 21.22 -24.64 -1.27
C ALA A 526 22.29 -25.63 -1.79
N GLU A 527 21.88 -26.59 -2.61
CA GLU A 527 22.77 -27.58 -3.25
C GLU A 527 23.44 -27.08 -4.53
N LYS A 528 23.00 -25.93 -5.07
CA LYS A 528 23.58 -25.26 -6.24
C LYS A 528 24.46 -24.10 -5.79
#